data_AF-U9T8H6-F1
#
_entry.id   AF-U9T8H6-F1
#
_cell.length_a   1.000
_cell.length_b   1.000
_cell.length_c   1.000
_cell.angle_alpha   90.00
_cell.angle_beta   90.00
_cell.angle_gamma   90.00
#
_symmetry.space_group_name_H-M   'P 1'
#
loop_
_entity.id
_entity.type
_entity.pdbx_description
1 polymer ?
#
loop_
_entity_poly.entity_id
_entity_poly.type
_entity_poly.pdbx_seq_one_letter_code
_entity_poly.pdbx_strand_id
1 'polypeptide(L)' 'MNETQNHDISKSFREKNSSKFLDPCQKESLNSMECLDRNNYDKGKCKDLFILYRECKKKWLEKRRELRRKG' A
#
# COMPACT_ATOMS: atom_id res chain seq x y z
N MET A 1 -17.28 -3.05 -0.49
CA MET A 1 -15.95 -2.74 0.05
C MET A 1 -14.97 -2.80 -1.12
N ASN A 2 -14.38 -1.67 -1.48
CA ASN A 2 -14.13 -1.31 -2.88
C ASN A 2 -12.92 -2.03 -3.54
N GLU A 3 -13.21 -2.92 -4.48
CA GLU A 3 -12.26 -3.62 -5.37
C GLU A 3 -11.59 -2.71 -6.41
N THR A 4 -12.00 -1.45 -6.52
CA THR A 4 -11.67 -0.57 -7.66
C THR A 4 -10.22 -0.04 -7.67
N GLN A 5 -9.46 -0.15 -6.58
CA GLN A 5 -8.08 0.39 -6.53
C GLN A 5 -6.99 -0.60 -6.98
N ASN A 6 -7.29 -1.89 -7.10
CA ASN A 6 -6.25 -2.90 -7.36
C ASN A 6 -5.82 -3.01 -8.84
N HIS A 7 -6.67 -2.65 -9.79
CA HIS A 7 -6.38 -2.83 -11.22
C HIS A 7 -5.29 -1.85 -11.70
N ASP A 8 -5.38 -0.58 -11.32
CA ASP A 8 -4.50 0.49 -11.80
C ASP A 8 -3.05 0.36 -11.28
N ILE A 9 -2.87 0.04 -10.00
CA ILE A 9 -1.55 -0.05 -9.37
C ILE A 9 -0.63 -1.04 -10.09
N SER A 10 -1.17 -2.16 -10.59
CA SER A 10 -0.39 -3.18 -11.29
C SER A 10 0.14 -2.70 -12.66
N LYS A 11 -0.67 -1.91 -13.37
CA LYS A 11 -0.32 -1.27 -14.64
C LYS A 11 0.68 -0.15 -14.41
N SER A 12 0.38 0.76 -13.49
CA SER A 12 1.26 1.85 -13.05
C SER A 12 2.63 1.33 -12.59
N PHE A 13 2.69 0.16 -11.94
CA PHE A 13 3.96 -0.46 -11.56
C PHE A 13 4.80 -0.92 -12.75
N ARG A 14 4.18 -1.37 -13.84
CA ARG A 14 4.88 -1.80 -15.06
C ARG A 14 5.34 -0.62 -15.91
N GLU A 15 4.55 0.46 -15.92
CA GLU A 15 4.80 1.65 -16.74
C GLU A 15 5.77 2.64 -16.07
N LYS A 16 5.94 2.59 -14.75
CA LYS A 16 6.85 3.53 -14.06
C LYS A 16 8.30 3.33 -14.52
N ASN A 17 9.03 4.44 -14.59
CA ASN A 17 10.48 4.43 -14.75
C ASN A 17 11.14 3.64 -13.61
N SER A 18 12.21 2.91 -13.91
CA SER A 18 12.95 2.08 -12.93
C SER A 18 13.41 2.88 -11.71
N SER A 19 13.74 4.16 -11.88
CA SER A 19 14.15 5.07 -10.80
C SER A 19 13.00 5.56 -9.91
N LYS A 20 11.73 5.42 -10.32
CA LYS A 20 10.58 5.92 -9.55
C LYS A 20 10.09 4.88 -8.55
N PHE A 21 9.93 5.28 -7.29
CA PHE A 21 9.21 4.47 -6.30
C PHE A 21 7.70 4.59 -6.53
N LEU A 22 6.98 3.46 -6.39
CA LEU A 22 5.52 3.43 -6.41
C LEU A 22 5.08 2.71 -5.15
N ASP A 23 4.31 3.41 -4.31
CA ASP A 23 3.69 2.80 -3.15
C ASP A 23 2.32 2.26 -3.53
N PRO A 24 2.12 0.92 -3.60
CA PRO A 24 0.81 0.34 -3.89
C PRO A 24 -0.23 0.62 -2.80
N CYS A 25 0.20 1.08 -1.63
CA CYS A 25 -0.62 1.32 -0.44
C CYS A 25 -0.54 2.78 0.01
N GLN A 26 -0.45 3.70 -0.95
CA GLN A 26 -0.29 5.13 -0.70
C GLN A 26 -1.40 5.69 0.20
N LYS A 27 -2.63 5.20 0.07
CA LYS A 27 -3.77 5.64 0.88
C LYS A 27 -3.57 5.30 2.36
N GLU A 28 -3.24 4.04 2.66
CA GLU A 28 -3.00 3.57 4.02
C GLU A 28 -1.75 4.25 4.61
N SER A 29 -0.73 4.48 3.78
CA SER A 29 0.47 5.23 4.15
C SER A 29 0.12 6.65 4.58
N LEU A 30 -0.62 7.40 3.76
CA LEU A 30 -1.09 8.75 4.08
C LEU A 30 -1.94 8.79 5.36
N ASN A 31 -2.88 7.86 5.51
CA ASN A 31 -3.69 7.78 6.73
C ASN A 31 -2.81 7.56 7.98
N SER A 32 -1.82 6.68 7.88
CA SER A 32 -0.92 6.39 9.00
C SER A 32 -0.04 7.60 9.36
N MET A 33 0.39 8.38 8.37
CA MET A 33 1.13 9.62 8.58
C MET A 33 0.25 10.72 9.18
N GLU A 34 -0.97 10.89 8.67
CA GLU A 34 -1.93 11.86 9.21
C GLU A 34 -2.27 11.56 10.67
N CYS A 35 -2.37 10.28 11.04
CA CYS A 35 -2.53 9.90 12.44
C CYS A 35 -1.32 10.30 13.29
N LEU A 36 -0.10 10.09 12.80
CA LEU A 36 1.11 10.50 13.52
C LEU A 36 1.13 12.02 13.71
N ASP A 37 0.85 12.79 12.66
CA ASP A 37 0.83 14.25 12.71
C ASP A 37 -0.18 14.77 13.75
N ARG A 38 -1.34 14.13 13.87
CA ARG A 38 -2.38 14.49 14.86
C ARG A 38 -2.09 14.05 16.28
N ASN A 39 -1.21 13.06 16.48
CA ASN A 39 -0.98 12.40 17.76
C ASN A 39 0.44 12.63 18.30
N ASN A 40 1.10 13.73 17.92
CA ASN A 40 2.48 14.03 18.31
C ASN A 40 3.44 12.87 18.03
N TYR A 41 3.25 12.19 16.89
CA TYR A 41 4.05 11.05 16.46
C TYR A 41 4.02 9.84 17.42
N ASP A 42 2.99 9.75 18.27
CA ASP A 42 2.76 8.59 19.11
C ASP A 42 2.30 7.38 18.26
N LYS A 43 3.26 6.50 17.97
CA LYS A 43 3.03 5.26 17.21
C LYS A 43 2.04 4.33 17.90
N GLY A 44 1.88 4.42 19.22
CA GLY A 44 0.94 3.61 20.00
C GLY A 44 -0.50 3.82 19.57
N LYS A 45 -0.86 5.06 19.23
CA LYS A 45 -2.21 5.46 18.83
C LYS A 45 -2.56 5.14 17.38
N CYS A 46 -1.55 4.87 16.55
CA CYS A 46 -1.71 4.64 15.10
C CYS A 46 -1.47 3.19 14.68
N LYS A 47 -1.39 2.25 15.64
CA LYS A 47 -1.07 0.82 15.38
C LYS A 47 -1.98 0.18 14.32
N ASP A 48 -3.28 0.43 14.38
CA ASP A 48 -4.24 -0.16 13.45
C ASP A 48 -4.01 0.31 12.01
N LEU A 49 -3.65 1.58 11.82
CA LEU A 49 -3.33 2.12 10.50
C LEU A 49 -2.05 1.50 9.93
N PHE A 50 -1.05 1.23 10.78
CA PHE A 50 0.14 0.49 10.36
C PHE A 50 -0.18 -0.96 10.00
N ILE A 51 -1.11 -1.60 10.71
CA ILE A 51 -1.58 -2.96 10.37
C ILE A 51 -2.25 -2.93 9.00
N LEU A 52 -3.13 -1.97 8.73
CA LEU A 52 -3.78 -1.81 7.43
C LEU A 52 -2.76 -1.61 6.29
N TYR A 53 -1.74 -0.77 6.50
CA TYR A 53 -0.65 -0.59 5.52
C TYR A 53 0.10 -1.91 5.24
N ARG A 54 0.45 -2.66 6.29
CA ARG A 54 1.15 -3.95 6.17
C ARG A 54 0.30 -5.01 5.44
N GLU A 55 -0.99 -5.09 5.78
CA GLU A 55 -1.95 -5.98 5.14
C GLU A 55 -2.14 -5.64 3.66
N CYS A 56 -2.28 -4.36 3.31
CA CYS A 56 -2.33 -3.93 1.92
C CYS A 56 -1.08 -4.39 1.15
N LYS A 57 0.12 -4.14 1.70
CA LYS A 57 1.38 -4.50 1.05
C LYS A 57 1.54 -6.01 0.88
N LYS A 58 1.09 -6.78 1.86
CA LYS A 58 1.05 -8.25 1.82
C LYS A 58 0.16 -8.74 0.67
N LYS A 59 -1.08 -8.27 0.60
CA LYS A 59 -2.04 -8.63 -0.47
C LYS A 59 -1.50 -8.29 -1.85
N TRP A 60 -0.90 -7.11 -2.02
CA TRP A 60 -0.28 -6.71 -3.29
C TRP A 60 0.88 -7.65 -3.70
N LEU A 61 1.77 -7.99 -2.76
CA LEU A 61 2.87 -8.92 -3.03
C LEU A 61 2.37 -10.33 -3.37
N GLU A 62 1.35 -10.81 -2.67
CA GLU A 62 0.70 -12.10 -2.95
C GLU A 62 0.09 -12.12 -4.35
N LYS A 63 -0.67 -11.08 -4.72
CA LYS A 63 -1.24 -10.96 -6.06
C LYS A 63 -0.16 -10.94 -7.13
N ARG A 64 0.94 -10.23 -6.89
CA ARG A 64 2.07 -10.17 -7.83
C ARG A 64 2.79 -11.50 -7.97
N ARG A 65 2.93 -12.27 -6.88
CA ARG A 65 3.46 -13.64 -6.92
C ARG A 65 2.52 -14.57 -7.70
N GLU A 66 1.21 -14.46 -7.48
CA GLU A 66 0.21 -15.23 -8.23
C GLU A 66 0.29 -14.94 -9.73
N LEU A 67 0.32 -13.67 -10.13
CA LEU A 67 0.45 -13.28 -11.55
C LEU A 67 1.74 -13.82 -12.19
N ARG A 68 2.85 -13.88 -11.45
CA ARG A 68 4.11 -14.47 -11.94
C ARG A 68 4.09 -15.99 -12.04
N ARG A 69 3.18 -16.68 -11.34
CA ARG A 69 3.00 -18.13 -11.46
C ARG A 69 2.07 -18.53 -12.61
N LYS A 70 1.18 -17.62 -13.01
CA LYS A 70 0.17 -17.85 -14.05
C LYS A 70 0.64 -17.49 -15.46
N GLY A 71 1.69 -16.68 -15.58
CA GLY A 71 2.40 -16.43 -16.83
C GLY A 71 3.66 -17.28 -16.89
#